data_AF-A0A7J9QIU4-F1
#
_entry.id   AF-A0A7J9QIU4-F1
#
_cell.length_a   1.000
_cell.length_b   1.000
_cell.length_c   1.000
_cell.angle_alpha   90.00
_cell.angle_beta   90.00
_cell.angle_gamma   90.00
#
_symmetry.space_group_name_H-M   'P 1'
#
loop_
_entity.id
_entity.type
_entity.pdbx_description
1 polymer ?
#
loop_
_entity_poly.entity_id
_entity_poly.type
_entity_poly.pdbx_seq_one_letter_code
_entity_poly.pdbx_strand_id
1 'polypeptide(L)'
;INFSGKPRIVFIVDVIEREWFNNAVEKMDFVVELLQHHLDPKKIPKDVVEVDYKFDVESIRWRLDKAKSKDKEFSFRGDVWKEIKKENDE
;
A
#
# COMPACT_ATOMS: atom_id res chain seq x y z
N ILE A 1 -7.01 7.99 3.44
CA ILE A 1 -7.71 8.49 2.23
C ILE A 1 -8.03 7.29 1.33
N ASN A 2 -9.21 7.24 0.68
CA ASN A 2 -9.64 6.09 -0.14
C ASN A 2 -9.98 6.52 -1.58
N PHE A 3 -9.53 5.77 -2.58
CA PHE A 3 -9.88 5.96 -4.00
C PHE A 3 -10.73 4.79 -4.52
N SER A 4 -11.80 5.08 -5.28
CA SER A 4 -12.65 4.08 -5.92
C SER A 4 -12.06 3.62 -7.25
N GLY A 5 -11.62 2.37 -7.31
CA GLY A 5 -11.02 1.71 -8.47
C GLY A 5 -10.89 0.22 -8.22
N LYS A 6 -10.48 -0.55 -9.23
CA LYS A 6 -10.10 -1.96 -9.05
C LYS A 6 -8.59 -2.07 -9.32
N PRO A 7 -7.74 -2.28 -8.30
CA PRO A 7 -8.06 -2.45 -6.87
C PRO A 7 -8.39 -1.14 -6.12
N ARG A 8 -9.01 -1.25 -4.93
CA ARG A 8 -9.18 -0.15 -3.98
C ARG A 8 -7.81 0.28 -3.46
N ILE A 9 -7.54 1.58 -3.41
CA ILE A 9 -6.27 2.11 -2.91
C ILE A 9 -6.49 2.78 -1.56
N VAL A 10 -5.69 2.38 -0.57
CA VAL A 10 -5.74 2.87 0.81
C VAL A 10 -4.40 3.48 1.19
N PHE A 11 -4.44 4.73 1.63
CA PHE A 11 -3.29 5.46 2.16
C PHE A 11 -3.36 5.50 3.69
N ILE A 12 -2.40 4.85 4.35
CA ILE A 12 -2.28 4.74 5.81
C ILE A 12 -1.17 5.67 6.29
N VAL A 13 -1.56 6.66 7.09
CA VAL A 13 -0.65 7.56 7.80
C VAL A 13 -0.79 7.27 9.29
N ASP A 14 0.32 6.94 9.94
CA ASP A 14 0.39 6.65 11.37
C ASP A 14 1.52 7.50 11.97
N VAL A 15 1.23 8.79 12.17
CA VAL A 15 2.17 9.80 12.65
C VAL A 15 1.48 10.71 13.67
N ILE A 16 2.24 11.18 14.66
CA ILE A 16 1.72 12.05 15.73
C ILE A 16 1.90 13.52 15.34
N GLU A 17 3.03 13.86 14.72
CA GLU A 17 3.37 15.23 14.38
C GLU A 17 2.64 15.70 13.12
N ARG A 18 2.03 16.89 13.22
CA ARG A 18 1.27 17.51 12.13
C ARG A 18 2.12 17.75 10.87
N GLU A 19 3.40 18.07 11.05
CA GLU A 19 4.32 18.28 9.93
C GLU A 19 4.47 17.02 9.06
N TRP A 20 4.56 15.84 9.68
CA TRP A 20 4.64 14.57 8.95
C TRP A 20 3.32 14.22 8.26
N PHE A 21 2.19 14.52 8.92
CA PHE A 21 0.88 14.35 8.29
C PHE A 21 0.74 15.23 7.04
N ASN A 22 1.12 16.51 7.13
CA ASN A 22 1.07 17.43 5.99
C ASN A 22 1.97 16.93 4.85
N ASN A 23 3.21 16.53 5.15
CA ASN A 23 4.12 15.95 4.17
C ASN A 23 3.54 14.69 3.48
N ALA A 24 2.88 13.80 4.25
CA ALA A 24 2.26 12.61 3.70
C ALA A 24 1.12 12.95 2.73
N VAL A 25 0.29 13.94 3.07
CA VAL A 25 -0.81 14.42 2.22
C VAL A 25 -0.26 15.08 0.95
N GLU A 26 0.72 15.96 1.08
CA GLU A 26 1.35 16.65 -0.05
C GLU A 26 1.96 15.66 -1.04
N LYS A 27 2.68 14.65 -0.56
CA LYS A 27 3.37 13.66 -1.42
C LYS A 27 2.47 12.55 -1.99
N MET A 28 1.17 12.57 -1.68
CA MET A 28 0.24 11.56 -2.17
C MET A 28 0.01 11.69 -3.68
N ASP A 29 0.14 12.90 -4.22
CA ASP A 29 0.06 13.21 -5.65
C ASP A 29 1.00 12.35 -6.51
N PHE A 30 2.29 12.24 -6.12
CA PHE A 30 3.29 11.42 -6.79
C PHE A 30 2.87 9.95 -6.88
N VAL A 31 2.21 9.43 -5.85
CA VAL A 31 1.74 8.04 -5.87
C VAL A 31 0.58 7.90 -6.84
N VAL A 32 -0.37 8.84 -6.82
CA VAL A 32 -1.55 8.84 -7.69
C VAL A 32 -1.12 8.85 -9.16
N GLU A 33 -0.13 9.66 -9.52
CA GLU A 33 0.43 9.73 -10.89
C GLU A 33 1.11 8.41 -11.32
N LEU A 34 1.73 7.71 -10.37
CA LEU A 34 2.46 6.47 -10.62
C LEU A 34 1.63 5.20 -10.40
N LEU A 35 0.34 5.31 -10.06
CA LEU A 35 -0.52 4.15 -9.76
C LEU A 35 -0.51 3.12 -10.88
N GLN A 36 -0.57 3.55 -12.14
CA GLN A 36 -0.54 2.64 -13.29
C GLN A 36 0.72 1.76 -13.35
N HIS A 37 1.86 2.27 -12.86
CA HIS A 37 3.12 1.54 -12.84
C HIS A 37 3.22 0.61 -11.62
N HIS A 38 2.71 1.05 -10.46
CA HIS A 38 2.69 0.25 -9.24
C HIS A 38 1.67 -0.89 -9.30
N LEU A 39 0.55 -0.68 -9.98
CA LEU A 39 -0.55 -1.62 -10.14
C LEU A 39 -0.48 -2.44 -11.43
N ASP A 40 0.71 -2.54 -12.04
CA ASP A 40 0.94 -3.41 -13.19
C ASP A 40 0.51 -4.84 -12.82
N PRO A 41 -0.47 -5.44 -13.54
CA PRO A 41 -0.93 -6.80 -13.28
C PRO A 41 0.16 -7.87 -13.31
N LYS A 42 1.33 -7.57 -13.91
CA LYS A 42 2.50 -8.45 -13.91
C LYS A 42 3.33 -8.37 -12.62
N LYS A 43 3.16 -7.31 -11.83
CA LYS A 43 3.96 -7.02 -10.63
C LYS A 43 3.18 -7.18 -9.33
N ILE A 44 1.84 -7.15 -9.38
CA ILE A 44 0.99 -7.35 -8.20
C ILE A 44 0.47 -8.79 -8.11
N PRO A 45 0.07 -9.27 -6.92
CA PRO A 45 -0.61 -10.55 -6.78
C PRO A 45 -1.90 -10.60 -7.60
N LYS A 46 -2.33 -11.81 -7.98
CA LYS A 46 -3.57 -12.01 -8.72
C LYS A 46 -4.79 -11.69 -7.85
N ASP A 47 -5.86 -11.21 -8.49
CA ASP A 47 -7.17 -10.98 -7.88
C ASP A 47 -7.15 -10.05 -6.66
N VAL A 48 -6.20 -9.12 -6.63
CA VAL A 48 -6.10 -8.08 -5.60
C VAL A 48 -7.31 -7.14 -5.69
N VAL A 49 -7.97 -6.95 -4.56
CA VAL A 49 -9.12 -6.06 -4.39
C VAL A 49 -8.75 -4.79 -3.63
N GLU A 50 -7.64 -4.81 -2.88
CA GLU A 50 -7.17 -3.68 -2.07
C GLU A 50 -5.63 -3.64 -2.04
N VAL A 51 -5.05 -2.45 -2.17
CA VAL A 51 -3.62 -2.19 -2.00
C VAL A 51 -3.44 -1.06 -0.99
N ASP A 52 -2.66 -1.37 0.04
CA ASP A 52 -2.34 -0.47 1.14
C ASP A 52 -0.96 0.14 0.91
N TYR A 53 -0.90 1.46 0.98
CA TYR A 53 0.34 2.23 1.05
C TYR A 53 0.53 2.74 2.48
N LYS A 54 1.75 2.63 2.98
CA LYS A 54 2.15 3.21 4.27
C LYS A 54 3.14 4.35 4.04
N PHE A 55 2.93 5.46 4.74
CA PHE A 55 3.89 6.55 4.74
C PHE A 55 5.10 6.17 5.59
N ASP A 56 6.28 6.17 4.97
CA ASP A 56 7.56 5.95 5.63
C ASP A 56 8.18 7.30 5.95
N VAL A 57 8.12 7.69 7.23
CA VAL A 57 8.64 8.97 7.74
C VAL A 57 10.15 9.06 7.59
N GLU A 58 10.89 7.95 7.78
CA GLU A 58 12.35 7.95 7.72
C GLU A 58 12.87 8.33 6.33
N SER A 59 12.16 7.91 5.28
CA SER A 59 12.51 8.25 3.90
C SER A 59 11.55 9.25 3.24
N ILE A 60 10.62 9.82 4.02
CA ILE A 60 9.64 10.84 3.61
C ILE A 60 8.93 10.47 2.30
N ARG A 61 8.46 9.22 2.20
CA ARG A 61 7.81 8.70 0.98
C ARG A 61 6.76 7.65 1.28
N TRP A 62 5.82 7.50 0.37
CA TRP A 62 4.86 6.41 0.36
C TRP A 62 5.49 5.12 -0.14
N ARG A 63 5.17 4.00 0.51
CA ARG A 63 5.60 2.66 0.08
C ARG A 63 4.41 1.72 0.03
N LEU A 64 4.47 0.77 -0.91
CA LEU A 64 3.60 -0.41 -0.86
C LEU A 64 3.85 -1.16 0.45
N ASP A 65 2.78 -1.53 1.14
CA ASP A 65 2.84 -2.24 2.42
C ASP A 65 2.14 -3.58 2.33
N LYS A 66 0.83 -3.56 2.06
CA LYS A 66 -0.01 -4.76 1.97
C LYS A 66 -0.88 -4.77 0.72
N ALA A 67 -1.26 -5.97 0.30
CA ALA A 67 -2.29 -6.17 -0.70
C ALA A 67 -3.22 -7.29 -0.23
N LYS A 68 -4.50 -7.15 -0.53
CA LYS A 68 -5.52 -8.14 -0.18
C LYS A 68 -6.21 -8.62 -1.43
N SER A 69 -6.34 -9.94 -1.54
CA SER A 69 -7.30 -10.61 -2.41
C SER A 69 -8.49 -11.07 -1.57
N LYS A 70 -9.45 -11.78 -2.15
CA LYS A 70 -10.60 -12.30 -1.38
C LYS A 70 -10.19 -13.20 -0.22
N ASP A 71 -9.17 -14.04 -0.43
CA ASP A 71 -8.84 -15.13 0.50
C ASP A 71 -7.41 -15.02 1.05
N LYS A 72 -6.59 -14.11 0.51
CA LYS A 72 -5.16 -13.99 0.83
C LYS A 72 -4.75 -12.56 1.11
N GLU A 73 -3.82 -12.39 2.03
CA GLU A 73 -3.09 -11.16 2.26
C GLU A 73 -1.62 -11.32 1.86
N PHE A 74 -1.04 -10.24 1.37
CA PHE A 74 0.34 -10.18 0.93
C PHE A 74 1.04 -8.99 1.58
N SER A 75 2.31 -9.14 1.90
CA SER A 75 3.20 -8.04 2.31
C SER A 75 4.21 -7.74 1.21
N PHE A 76 4.50 -6.46 1.00
CA PHE A 76 5.53 -6.03 0.06
C PHE A 76 6.86 -5.82 0.78
N ARG A 77 7.86 -6.64 0.45
CA ARG A 77 9.19 -6.60 1.07
C ARG A 77 10.27 -6.88 0.03
N GLY A 78 11.26 -6.00 -0.08
CA GLY A 78 12.39 -6.20 -0.99
C GLY A 78 11.97 -6.32 -2.46
N ASP A 79 11.02 -5.47 -2.89
CA ASP A 79 10.48 -5.43 -4.26
C ASP A 79 9.65 -6.66 -4.69
N VAL A 80 9.26 -7.50 -3.73
CA VAL A 80 8.42 -8.68 -3.99
C VAL A 80 7.24 -8.75 -3.03
N TRP A 81 6.12 -9.25 -3.54
CA TRP A 81 4.95 -9.60 -2.74
C TRP A 81 5.10 -11.00 -2.17
N LYS A 82 4.92 -11.14 -0.86
CA LYS A 82 4.92 -12.44 -0.16
C LYS A 82 3.61 -12.64 0.55
N GLU A 83 2.98 -13.80 0.32
CA GLU A 83 1.76 -14.20 1.01
C GLU A 83 2.01 -14.30 2.52
N ILE A 84 1.15 -13.65 3.31
CA ILE A 84 1.17 -13.73 4.77
C ILE A 84 0.37 -14.98 5.14
N LYS A 85 1.05 -16.04 5.59
CA LYS A 85 0.36 -17.19 6.16
C LYS A 85 -0.20 -16.75 7.52
N LYS A 86 -1.51 -16.89 7.72
CA LYS A 86 -2.08 -16.89 9.07
C LYS A 86 -1.63 -18.20 9.70
N GLU A 87 -0.73 -18.15 10.68
CA GLU A 87 -0.60 -19.27 11.61
C GLU A 87 -1.93 -19.35 12.36
N ASN A 88 -2.63 -20.47 12.18
CA ASN A 88 -3.74 -20.80 13.05
C ASN A 88 -3.10 -21.07 14.43
N ASP A 89 -3.27 -20.15 15.37
CA ASP A 89 -3.08 -20.47 16.79
C ASP A 89 -4.15 -21.52 17.14
N GLU A 90 -3.75 -22.80 17.13
CA GLU A 90 -4.48 -23.94 17.74
C GLU A 90 -4.39 -23.90 19.26
#